data_AF-A0A954HJU5-F1
#
_entry.id   AF-A0A954HJU5-F1
#
_cell.length_a   1.000
_cell.length_b   1.000
_cell.length_c   1.000
_cell.angle_alpha   90.00
_cell.angle_beta   90.00
_cell.angle_gamma   90.00
#
_symmetry.space_group_name_H-M   'P 1'
#
loop_
_entity.id
_entity.type
_entity.pdbx_description
1 polymer ?
#
loop_
_entity_poly.entity_id
_entity_poly.type
_entity_poly.pdbx_seq_one_letter_code
_entity_poly.pdbx_strand_id
1 'polypeptide(L)'
;MDPQILTLILLIAGIALIFAEFFLPSGGIIAVSCVLCFLGSIYTAYQAWGETQPHLFWMYVGSLFVIIPGSVYGAFQILLRTPLGDRVFLPIPKAED
;
A
#
# COMPACT_ATOMS: atom_id res chain seq x y z
N MET A 1 9.94 -10.12 -19.40
CA MET A 1 9.21 -8.85 -19.21
C MET A 1 10.20 -7.80 -18.77
N ASP A 2 10.02 -6.56 -19.20
CA ASP A 2 10.91 -5.47 -18.79
C ASP A 2 10.88 -5.28 -17.25
N PRO A 3 12.04 -5.31 -16.56
CA PRO A 3 12.10 -5.17 -15.09
C PRO A 3 11.48 -3.87 -14.57
N GLN A 4 11.50 -2.79 -15.35
CA GLN A 4 10.91 -1.50 -14.96
C GLN A 4 9.38 -1.59 -14.96
N ILE A 5 8.81 -2.20 -16.00
CA ILE A 5 7.36 -2.44 -16.08
C ILE A 5 6.90 -3.33 -14.91
N LEU A 6 7.65 -4.39 -14.61
CA LEU A 6 7.29 -5.32 -13.54
C LEU A 6 7.35 -4.66 -12.16
N THR A 7 8.32 -3.76 -11.96
CA THR A 7 8.42 -2.91 -10.77
C THR A 7 7.14 -2.08 -10.58
N LEU A 8 6.70 -1.36 -11.63
CA LEU A 8 5.49 -0.53 -11.56
C LEU A 8 4.23 -1.35 -11.34
N ILE A 9 4.09 -2.51 -12.00
CA ILE A 9 2.93 -3.39 -11.81
C ILE A 9 2.84 -3.87 -10.36
N LEU A 10 3.96 -4.32 -9.78
CA LEU A 10 3.98 -4.80 -8.40
C LEU A 10 3.72 -3.67 -7.38
N LEU A 11 4.21 -2.45 -7.67
CA LEU A 11 3.92 -1.28 -6.85
C LEU A 11 2.42 -0.97 -6.84
N ILE A 12 1.81 -0.88 -8.03
CA ILE A 12 0.39 -0.58 -8.19
C ILE A 12 -0.46 -1.69 -7.55
N ALA A 13 -0.09 -2.95 -7.76
CA ALA A 13 -0.75 -4.09 -7.13
C ALA A 13 -0.66 -4.02 -5.60
N GLY A 14 0.52 -3.72 -5.04
CA GLY A 14 0.71 -3.53 -3.61
C GLY A 14 -0.21 -2.44 -3.04
N ILE A 15 -0.27 -1.27 -3.69
CA ILE A 15 -1.17 -0.18 -3.28
C ILE A 15 -2.62 -0.63 -3.36
N ALA A 16 -3.04 -1.26 -4.45
CA ALA A 16 -4.41 -1.75 -4.61
C ALA A 16 -4.79 -2.78 -3.52
N LEU A 17 -3.86 -3.64 -3.12
CA LEU A 17 -4.05 -4.61 -2.03
C LEU A 17 -4.19 -3.91 -0.66
N ILE A 18 -3.48 -2.80 -0.42
CA ILE A 18 -3.72 -1.98 0.79
C ILE A 18 -5.19 -1.57 0.83
N PHE A 19 -5.70 -0.96 -0.24
CA PHE A 19 -7.10 -0.55 -0.29
C PHE A 19 -8.05 -1.75 -0.13
N ALA A 20 -7.76 -2.87 -0.81
CA ALA A 20 -8.59 -4.06 -0.74
C ALA A 20 -8.73 -4.62 0.68
N GLU A 21 -7.66 -4.64 1.49
CA GLU A 21 -7.71 -5.12 2.88
C GLU A 21 -8.65 -4.28 3.76
N PHE A 22 -8.76 -2.97 3.49
CA PHE A 22 -9.69 -2.10 4.23
C PHE A 22 -11.17 -2.37 3.89
N PHE A 23 -11.47 -2.81 2.66
CA PHE A 23 -12.83 -3.16 2.24
C PHE A 23 -13.21 -4.61 2.56
N LEU A 24 -12.23 -5.51 2.48
CA LEU A 24 -12.37 -6.93 2.74
C LEU A 24 -11.50 -7.24 3.95
N PRO A 25 -12.04 -7.15 5.19
CA PRO A 25 -11.26 -7.41 6.40
C PRO A 25 -10.83 -8.88 6.44
N SER A 26 -9.71 -9.18 5.79
CA SER A 26 -9.20 -10.55 5.60
C SER A 26 -8.40 -11.04 6.80
N GLY A 27 -8.23 -10.19 7.82
CA GLY A 27 -7.44 -10.49 9.01
C GLY A 27 -5.94 -10.51 8.75
N GLY A 28 -5.47 -9.79 7.72
CA GLY A 28 -4.05 -9.62 7.42
C GLY A 28 -3.51 -10.46 6.25
N ILE A 29 -4.30 -11.35 5.63
CA ILE A 29 -3.83 -12.19 4.52
C ILE A 29 -3.50 -11.32 3.29
N ILE A 30 -4.35 -10.35 2.97
CA ILE A 30 -4.10 -9.39 1.88
C ILE A 30 -2.93 -8.48 2.26
N ALA A 31 -2.77 -8.11 3.53
CA ALA A 31 -1.62 -7.34 4.00
C ALA A 31 -0.29 -8.08 3.79
N VAL A 32 -0.24 -9.40 4.05
CA VAL A 32 0.94 -10.24 3.76
C VAL A 32 1.23 -10.26 2.26
N SER A 33 0.19 -10.42 1.43
CA SER A 33 0.32 -10.40 -0.03
C SER A 33 0.83 -9.06 -0.55
N CYS A 34 0.36 -7.96 0.03
CA CYS A 34 0.80 -6.60 -0.24
C CYS A 34 2.30 -6.42 0.07
N VAL A 35 2.77 -6.90 1.22
CA VAL A 35 4.20 -6.88 1.57
C VAL A 35 5.03 -7.65 0.55
N LEU A 36 4.58 -8.83 0.12
CA LEU A 36 5.25 -9.61 -0.92
C LEU A 36 5.31 -8.86 -2.25
N CYS A 37 4.24 -8.13 -2.63
CA CYS A 37 4.25 -7.27 -3.81
C CYS A 37 5.30 -6.16 -3.71
N PHE A 38 5.39 -5.46 -2.57
CA PHE A 38 6.40 -4.41 -2.40
C PHE A 38 7.83 -4.97 -2.40
N LEU A 39 8.07 -6.10 -1.72
CA LEU A 39 9.38 -6.76 -1.75
C LEU A 39 9.77 -7.19 -3.16
N GLY A 40 8.83 -7.78 -3.90
CA GLY A 40 9.03 -8.14 -5.31
C GLY A 40 9.33 -6.91 -6.18
N SER A 41 8.63 -5.80 -5.93
CA SER A 41 8.84 -4.54 -6.65
C SER A 41 10.23 -3.95 -6.38
N ILE A 42 10.70 -3.98 -5.12
CA ILE A 42 12.06 -3.56 -4.77
C ILE A 42 13.10 -4.46 -5.44
N TYR A 43 12.87 -5.78 -5.47
CA TYR A 43 13.78 -6.72 -6.10
C TYR A 43 13.92 -6.46 -7.62
N THR A 44 12.81 -6.18 -8.31
CA THR A 44 12.84 -5.88 -9.73
C THR A 44 13.39 -4.48 -10.02
N ALA A 45 13.17 -3.52 -9.12
CA ALA A 45 13.78 -2.20 -9.18
C ALA A 45 15.32 -2.29 -9.05
N TYR A 46 15.81 -3.15 -8.17
CA TYR A 46 17.24 -3.39 -8.01
C TYR A 46 17.84 -4.01 -9.28
N GLN A 47 17.16 -4.97 -9.91
CA GLN A 47 17.61 -5.50 -11.20
C GLN A 47 17.58 -4.46 -12.33
N ALA A 48 16.62 -3.54 -12.31
CA ALA A 48 16.48 -2.52 -13.34
C ALA A 48 17.53 -1.41 -13.23
N TRP A 49 17.78 -0.94 -12.01
CA TRP A 49 18.53 0.30 -11.75
C TRP A 49 19.65 0.17 -10.72
N GLY A 50 19.76 -0.96 -10.00
CA GLY A 50 20.69 -1.12 -8.88
C GLY A 50 22.15 -0.92 -9.27
N GLU A 51 22.58 -1.49 -10.39
CA GLU A 51 23.97 -1.36 -10.88
C GLU A 51 24.14 -0.24 -11.93
N THR A 52 23.13 -0.03 -12.77
CA THR A 52 23.21 0.91 -13.90
C THR A 52 22.95 2.35 -13.47
N GLN A 53 21.99 2.59 -12.57
CA GLN A 53 21.52 3.92 -12.19
C GLN A 53 21.12 3.93 -10.70
N PRO A 54 22.10 3.81 -9.78
CA PRO A 54 21.82 3.63 -8.34
C PRO A 54 21.04 4.80 -7.73
N HIS A 55 21.17 6.00 -8.28
CA HIS A 55 20.38 7.16 -7.84
C HIS A 55 18.87 6.95 -8.06
N LEU A 56 18.45 6.36 -9.18
CA LEU A 56 17.03 6.05 -9.44
C LEU A 56 16.52 4.97 -8.49
N PHE A 57 17.33 3.94 -8.22
CA PHE A 57 16.97 2.89 -7.27
C PHE A 57 16.72 3.48 -5.87
N TRP A 58 17.62 4.31 -5.36
CA TRP A 58 17.45 4.92 -4.05
C TRP A 58 16.32 5.95 -4.00
N MET A 59 16.08 6.71 -5.08
CA MET A 59 14.89 7.57 -5.18
C MET A 59 13.61 6.74 -5.14
N TYR A 60 13.57 5.61 -5.84
CA TYR A 60 12.44 4.69 -5.81
C TYR A 60 12.20 4.12 -4.40
N VAL A 61 13.25 3.61 -3.74
CA VAL A 61 13.16 3.12 -2.36
C VAL A 61 12.71 4.23 -1.40
N GLY A 62 13.26 5.45 -1.54
CA GLY A 62 12.82 6.62 -0.78
C GLY A 62 11.35 6.96 -1.01
N SER A 63 10.86 6.82 -2.25
CA SER A 63 9.44 7.06 -2.56
C SER A 63 8.51 6.07 -1.87
N LEU A 64 8.93 4.81 -1.67
CA LEU A 64 8.13 3.81 -0.95
C LEU A 64 7.85 4.22 0.49
N PHE A 65 8.81 4.86 1.16
CA PHE A 65 8.62 5.41 2.50
C PHE A 65 7.57 6.51 2.57
N VAL A 66 7.20 7.13 1.45
CA VAL A 66 6.13 8.13 1.38
C VAL A 66 4.83 7.48 0.90
N ILE A 67 4.91 6.67 -0.14
CA ILE A 67 3.75 6.03 -0.79
C ILE A 67 3.06 5.05 0.15
N ILE A 68 3.80 4.18 0.85
CA ILE A 68 3.20 3.17 1.73
C ILE A 68 2.40 3.81 2.87
N PRO A 69 2.98 4.68 3.73
CA PRO A 69 2.20 5.32 4.79
C PRO A 69 1.13 6.27 4.24
N GLY A 70 1.39 6.96 3.12
CA GLY A 70 0.40 7.78 2.44
C GLY A 70 -0.81 6.97 1.95
N SER A 71 -0.58 5.76 1.44
CA SER A 71 -1.65 4.85 0.99
C SER A 71 -2.45 4.32 2.18
N VAL A 72 -1.79 3.94 3.28
CA VAL A 72 -2.46 3.50 4.51
C VAL A 72 -3.32 4.63 5.10
N TYR A 73 -2.77 5.84 5.20
CA TYR A 73 -3.50 7.02 5.68
C TYR A 73 -4.70 7.35 4.77
N GLY A 74 -4.50 7.33 3.45
CA GLY A 74 -5.56 7.55 2.47
C GLY A 74 -6.66 6.51 2.56
N ALA A 75 -6.30 5.23 2.67
CA ALA A 75 -7.25 4.14 2.85
C ALA A 75 -8.04 4.27 4.16
N PHE A 76 -7.38 4.67 5.26
CA PHE A 76 -8.04 4.91 6.53
C PHE A 76 -9.02 6.08 6.47
N GLN A 77 -8.63 7.20 5.86
CA GLN A 77 -9.52 8.36 5.66
C GLN A 77 -10.72 8.04 4.77
N ILE A 78 -10.53 7.20 3.75
CA ILE A 78 -11.63 6.70 2.91
C ILE A 78 -12.54 5.80 3.74
N LEU A 79 -12.00 4.87 4.53
CA LEU A 79 -12.80 4.00 5.39
C LEU A 79 -13.70 4.81 6.34
N LEU A 80 -13.15 5.82 7.03
CA LEU A 80 -13.91 6.69 7.93
C LEU A 80 -15.03 7.48 7.24
N ARG A 81 -14.91 7.76 5.94
CA ARG A 81 -15.92 8.46 5.14
C ARG A 81 -16.92 7.53 4.47
N THR A 82 -16.75 6.22 4.58
CA THR A 82 -17.63 5.21 3.97
C THR A 82 -18.54 4.55 5.01
N PRO A 83 -19.74 4.07 4.62
CA PRO A 83 -20.69 3.40 5.53
C PRO A 83 -20.14 2.12 6.19
N LEU A 84 -19.04 1.58 5.66
CA LEU A 84 -18.31 0.47 6.28
C LEU A 84 -17.61 0.91 7.57
N GLY A 85 -17.11 2.15 7.63
CA GLY A 85 -16.53 2.74 8.83
C GLY A 85 -17.53 2.81 9.98
N ASP A 86 -18.77 3.22 9.73
CA ASP A 86 -19.85 3.29 10.73
C ASP A 86 -20.27 1.92 11.29
N ARG A 87 -20.00 0.83 10.55
CA ARG A 87 -20.27 -0.54 11.02
C ARG A 87 -19.10 -1.14 11.81
N VAL A 88 -17.87 -0.68 11.54
CA VAL A 88 -16.65 -1.15 12.21
C VAL A 88 -16.39 -0.37 13.49
N PHE A 89 -16.63 0.94 13.47
CA PHE A 89 -16.55 1.79 14.65
C PHE A 89 -17.96 1.99 15.21
N LEU A 90 -18.25 1.37 16.35
CA LEU A 90 -19.47 1.66 17.11
C LEU A 90 -19.54 3.18 17.32
N PRO A 91 -20.69 3.83 17.04
CA PRO A 91 -20.84 5.24 17.32
C PRO A 91 -20.51 5.48 18.79
N ILE A 92 -19.52 6.33 19.05
CA ILE A 92 -19.22 6.79 20.40
C ILE A 92 -20.54 7.34 20.95
N PRO A 93 -21.03 6.87 22.12
CA PRO A 93 -22.25 7.39 22.71
C PRO A 93 -22.13 8.91 22.75
N LYS A 94 -23.07 9.60 22.13
CA LYS A 94 -23.15 11.05 22.30
C LYS A 94 -23.33 11.27 23.80
N ALA A 95 -22.44 12.04 24.41
CA ALA A 95 -22.67 12.54 25.76
C ALA A 95 -23.96 13.37 25.67
N GLU A 96 -25.05 12.76 26.10
CA GLU A 96 -26.35 13.38 26.21
C GLU A 96 -26.33 14.16 27.53
N ASP A 97 -26.36 15.48 27.41
CA ASP A 97 -26.95 16.40 28.38
C ASP A 97 -28.07 17.17 27.65
#